data_AF-A0A8S4QWH3-F1
#
_entry.id   AF-A0A8S4QWH3-F1
#
_cell.length_a   1.000
_cell.length_b   1.000
_cell.length_c   1.000
_cell.angle_alpha   90.00
_cell.angle_beta   90.00
_cell.angle_gamma   90.00
#
_symmetry.space_group_name_H-M   'P 1'
#
loop_
_entity.id
_entity.type
_entity.pdbx_description
1 polymer ?
#
loop_
_entity_poly.entity_id
_entity_poly.type
_entity_poly.pdbx_seq_one_letter_code
_entity_poly.pdbx_strand_id
1 'polypeptide(L)'
;ELSRLAEAATEILVMTAVLGRASRAYCIGLRNGETEMKLAAVFVESTKDRVKKLLLEVNDGEYLNLDFFRLQFGKKVLEANDFVVEKPTARVFW
;
A
#
# COMPACT_ATOMS: atom_id res chain seq x y z
N GLU A 1 6.37 -2.22 9.31
CA GLU A 1 7.46 -1.84 8.37
C GLU A 1 7.81 -2.86 7.27
N LEU A 2 8.35 -4.06 7.57
CA LEU A 2 8.81 -4.97 6.50
C LEU A 2 7.75 -5.31 5.43
N SER A 3 6.48 -5.49 5.83
CA SER A 3 5.42 -5.81 4.86
C SER A 3 5.17 -4.65 3.89
N ARG A 4 5.22 -3.39 4.34
CA ARG A 4 5.06 -2.21 3.49
C ARG A 4 6.20 -2.09 2.49
N LEU A 5 7.43 -2.37 2.94
CA LEU A 5 8.61 -2.39 2.08
C LEU A 5 8.49 -3.50 1.02
N ALA A 6 8.08 -4.70 1.41
CA ALA A 6 7.82 -5.79 0.48
C ALA A 6 6.74 -5.43 -0.54
N GLU A 7 5.64 -4.82 -0.10
CA GLU A 7 4.57 -4.36 -0.98
C GLU A 7 5.06 -3.29 -1.97
N ALA A 8 5.81 -2.29 -1.50
CA ALA A 8 6.42 -1.29 -2.38
C ALA A 8 7.38 -1.92 -3.41
N ALA A 9 8.21 -2.88 -2.98
CA ALA A 9 9.13 -3.59 -3.86
C ALA A 9 8.37 -4.41 -4.92
N THR A 10 7.28 -5.08 -4.55
CA THR A 10 6.44 -5.81 -5.52
C THR A 10 5.80 -4.89 -6.55
N GLU A 11 5.30 -3.73 -6.14
CA GLU A 11 4.71 -2.75 -7.07
C GLU A 11 5.76 -2.20 -8.04
N ILE A 12 6.98 -1.92 -7.57
CA ILE A 12 8.11 -1.52 -8.42
C ILE A 12 8.46 -2.62 -9.44
N LEU A 13 8.46 -3.89 -9.00
CA LEU A 13 8.71 -5.03 -9.89
C LEU A 13 7.62 -5.13 -10.98
N VAL A 14 6.35 -4.96 -10.63
CA VAL A 14 5.25 -4.99 -11.60
C VAL A 14 5.36 -3.82 -12.59
N MET A 15 5.61 -2.60 -12.11
CA MET A 15 5.81 -1.42 -12.97
C MET A 15 6.94 -1.64 -13.97
N THR A 16 8.10 -2.13 -13.51
CA THR A 16 9.25 -2.39 -14.38
C THR A 16 8.99 -3.53 -15.36
N ALA A 17 8.30 -4.60 -14.96
CA ALA A 17 7.93 -5.71 -15.82
C ALA A 17 6.98 -5.27 -16.95
N VAL A 18 5.96 -4.47 -16.65
CA VAL A 18 4.99 -3.97 -17.64
C VAL A 18 5.66 -3.00 -18.63
N LEU A 19 6.52 -2.10 -18.13
CA LEU A 19 7.32 -1.22 -18.99
C LEU A 19 8.26 -2.00 -19.91
N GLY A 20 8.95 -3.02 -19.37
CA GLY A 20 9.86 -3.87 -20.16
C GLY A 20 9.11 -4.64 -21.25
N ARG A 21 7.94 -5.20 -20.92
CA ARG A 21 7.06 -5.88 -21.89
C ARG A 21 6.61 -4.94 -23.00
N ALA A 22 6.05 -3.77 -22.64
CA ALA A 22 5.55 -2.80 -23.61
C ALA A 22 6.66 -2.23 -24.50
N SER A 23 7.84 -1.95 -23.91
CA SER A 23 9.02 -1.50 -24.66
C SER A 23 9.44 -2.51 -25.71
N ARG A 24 9.51 -3.81 -25.34
CA ARG A 24 9.85 -4.87 -26.30
C ARG A 24 8.78 -4.99 -27.39
N ALA A 25 7.49 -5.01 -27.03
CA ALA A 25 6.40 -5.12 -27.99
C ALA A 25 6.40 -3.96 -29.01
N TYR A 26 6.73 -2.75 -28.56
CA TYR A 26 6.89 -1.59 -29.43
C TYR A 26 8.12 -1.75 -30.36
N CYS A 27 9.30 -2.10 -29.82
CA CYS A 27 10.53 -2.23 -30.60
C CYS A 27 10.47 -3.34 -31.67
N ILE A 28 9.76 -4.44 -31.41
CA ILE A 28 9.60 -5.52 -32.40
C ILE A 28 8.47 -5.24 -33.41
N GLY A 29 7.78 -4.11 -33.30
CA GLY A 29 6.71 -3.72 -34.23
C GLY A 29 5.44 -4.56 -34.10
N LEU A 30 5.08 -5.02 -32.90
CA LEU A 30 3.87 -5.81 -32.69
C LEU A 30 2.62 -4.97 -33.01
N ARG A 31 1.59 -5.58 -33.61
CA ARG A 31 0.37 -4.88 -34.09
C ARG A 31 -0.26 -3.92 -33.06
N ASN A 32 -0.21 -4.26 -31.78
CA ASN A 32 -0.80 -3.47 -30.70
C ASN A 32 0.24 -2.83 -29.77
N GLY A 33 1.51 -2.74 -30.17
CA GLY A 33 2.61 -2.28 -29.30
C GLY A 33 2.42 -0.85 -28.77
N GLU A 34 1.85 0.06 -29.58
CA GLU A 34 1.55 1.42 -29.14
C GLU A 34 0.46 1.46 -28.05
N THR A 35 -0.55 0.59 -28.17
CA THR A 35 -1.62 0.49 -27.16
C THR A 35 -1.08 -0.09 -25.86
N GLU A 36 -0.17 -1.06 -25.93
CA GLU A 36 0.51 -1.59 -24.74
C GLU A 36 1.36 -0.52 -24.04
N MET A 37 2.03 0.35 -24.80
CA MET A 37 2.81 1.46 -24.23
C MET A 37 1.93 2.46 -23.47
N LYS A 38 0.77 2.80 -24.03
CA LYS A 38 -0.22 3.68 -23.38
C LYS A 38 -0.78 3.04 -22.10
N LEU A 39 -1.11 1.76 -22.15
CA LEU A 39 -1.60 1.02 -20.98
C LEU A 39 -0.53 0.96 -19.87
N ALA A 40 0.72 0.66 -20.25
CA ALA A 40 1.84 0.65 -19.33
C ALA A 40 2.04 2.02 -18.65
N ALA A 41 1.96 3.11 -19.41
CA ALA A 41 2.08 4.46 -18.86
C ALA A 41 0.99 4.78 -17.83
N VAL A 42 -0.28 4.47 -18.15
CA VAL A 42 -1.41 4.68 -17.22
C VAL A 42 -1.23 3.86 -15.95
N PHE A 43 -0.85 2.59 -16.09
CA PHE A 43 -0.63 1.70 -14.95
C PHE A 43 0.47 2.24 -14.03
N VAL A 44 1.63 2.58 -14.59
CA VAL A 44 2.78 3.09 -13.81
C VAL A 44 2.43 4.39 -13.10
N GLU A 45 1.75 5.33 -13.77
CA GLU A 45 1.37 6.59 -13.11
C GLU A 45 0.40 6.35 -11.95
N SER A 46 -0.56 5.44 -12.11
CA SER A 46 -1.50 5.10 -11.02
C SER A 46 -0.83 4.42 -9.82
N THR A 47 0.20 3.60 -10.06
CA THR A 47 0.88 2.83 -9.01
C THR A 47 1.98 3.62 -8.31
N LYS A 48 2.59 4.59 -8.99
CA LYS A 48 3.66 5.45 -8.48
C LYS A 48 3.29 6.15 -7.19
N ASP A 49 2.08 6.72 -7.10
CA ASP A 49 1.62 7.43 -5.89
C ASP A 49 1.49 6.49 -4.70
N ARG A 50 1.02 5.25 -4.93
CA ARG A 50 0.94 4.20 -3.91
C ARG A 50 2.32 3.83 -3.39
N VAL A 51 3.29 3.61 -4.27
CA VAL A 51 4.68 3.30 -3.88
C VAL A 51 5.29 4.44 -3.09
N LYS A 52 5.10 5.69 -3.54
CA LYS A 52 5.60 6.87 -2.82
C LYS A 52 5.04 6.94 -1.40
N LYS A 53 3.73 6.71 -1.24
CA LYS A 53 3.09 6.68 0.08
C LYS A 53 3.68 5.59 0.97
N LEU A 54 3.83 4.37 0.46
CA LEU A 54 4.39 3.24 1.23
C LEU A 54 5.84 3.52 1.67
N LEU A 55 6.66 4.13 0.81
CA LEU A 55 8.04 4.46 1.15
C LEU A 55 8.14 5.59 2.18
N LEU A 56 7.28 6.61 2.09
CA LEU A 56 7.20 7.67 3.10
C LEU A 56 6.76 7.11 4.46
N GLU A 57 5.73 6.26 4.47
CA GLU A 57 5.27 5.57 5.67
C GLU A 57 6.36 4.73 6.35
N VAL A 58 7.23 4.09 5.56
CA VAL A 58 8.39 3.35 6.08
C VAL A 58 9.47 4.28 6.64
N ASN A 59 9.67 5.44 6.01
CA ASN A 59 10.68 6.41 6.44
C ASN A 59 10.27 7.21 7.69
N ASP A 60 9.00 7.57 7.81
CA ASP A 60 8.47 8.43 8.87
C ASP A 60 8.43 7.74 10.24
N GLY A 61 8.55 6.40 10.28
CA GLY A 61 8.69 5.62 11.50
C GLY A 61 7.37 5.37 12.26
N GLU A 62 7.47 4.58 13.34
CA GLU A 62 6.31 3.95 13.99
C GLU A 62 5.30 4.91 14.64
N TYR A 63 5.74 6.12 15.01
CA TYR A 63 4.86 7.12 15.65
C TYR A 63 3.99 7.87 14.63
N LEU A 64 4.57 8.26 13.50
CA LEU A 64 3.84 8.97 12.45
C LEU A 64 2.95 8.02 11.63
N ASN A 65 3.35 6.76 11.52
CA ASN A 65 2.59 5.72 10.82
C ASN A 65 1.49 5.06 11.70
N LEU A 66 1.27 5.56 12.92
CA LEU A 66 0.31 5.05 13.91
C LEU A 66 0.50 3.59 14.35
N ASP A 67 1.58 2.93 13.93
CA ASP A 67 1.84 1.53 14.25
C ASP A 67 2.06 1.31 15.75
N PHE A 68 2.64 2.30 16.43
CA PHE A 68 2.74 2.30 17.88
C PHE A 68 1.37 2.15 18.56
N PHE A 69 0.38 2.95 18.13
CA PHE A 69 -0.98 2.88 18.67
C PHE A 69 -1.66 1.56 18.31
N ARG A 70 -1.45 1.05 17.09
CA ARG A 70 -1.98 -0.27 16.69
C ARG A 70 -1.49 -1.38 17.59
N LEU A 71 -0.20 -1.39 17.94
CA LEU A 71 0.36 -2.37 18.88
C LEU A 71 -0.26 -2.22 20.29
N GLN A 72 -0.44 -0.99 20.77
CA GLN A 72 -1.10 -0.75 22.05
C GLN A 72 -2.55 -1.24 22.06
N PHE A 73 -3.31 -0.96 21.00
CA PHE A 73 -4.69 -1.44 20.88
C PHE A 73 -4.74 -2.97 20.79
N GLY A 74 -3.86 -3.58 19.99
CA GLY A 74 -3.78 -5.04 19.89
C GLY A 74 -3.56 -5.72 21.25
N LYS A 75 -2.65 -5.17 22.07
CA LYS A 75 -2.43 -5.67 23.45
C LYS A 75 -3.68 -5.51 24.31
N LYS A 76 -4.31 -4.33 24.32
CA LYS A 76 -5.53 -4.07 25.11
C LYS A 76 -6.70 -4.96 24.72
N VAL A 77 -6.88 -5.25 23.43
CA VAL A 77 -7.93 -6.16 22.94
C VAL A 77 -7.69 -7.57 23.49
N LEU A 78 -6.44 -8.05 23.46
CA LEU A 78 -6.08 -9.38 23.96
C LEU A 78 -6.24 -9.48 25.49
N GLU A 79 -5.89 -8.43 26.24
CA GLU A 79 -6.05 -8.38 27.69
C GLU A 79 -7.52 -8.33 28.12
N ALA A 80 -8.35 -7.54 27.42
CA ALA A 80 -9.77 -7.43 27.74
C ALA A 80 -10.57 -8.68 27.33
N ASN A 81 -10.11 -9.42 26.31
CA ASN A 81 -10.84 -10.54 25.67
C ASN A 81 -12.28 -10.16 25.25
N ASP A 82 -12.50 -8.86 25.00
CA ASP A 82 -13.77 -8.25 24.64
C ASP A 82 -13.50 -6.90 23.94
N PHE A 83 -14.54 -6.15 23.60
CA PHE A 83 -14.43 -4.84 22.98
C PHE A 83 -13.73 -3.82 23.90
N VAL A 84 -12.69 -3.17 23.38
CA VAL A 84 -11.92 -2.15 24.12
C VAL A 84 -12.69 -0.84 24.30
N VAL A 85 -13.70 -0.58 23.46
CA VAL A 85 -14.46 0.68 23.46
C VAL A 85 -15.91 0.39 23.76
N GLU A 86 -16.44 1.03 24.79
CA GLU A 86 -17.85 0.95 25.14
C GLU A 86 -18.72 1.84 24.25
N LYS A 87 -20.00 1.49 24.16
CA LYS A 87 -20.98 2.26 23.42
C LYS A 87 -21.17 3.62 24.11
N PRO A 88 -21.27 4.74 23.38
CA PRO A 88 -21.48 6.05 23.98
C PRO A 88 -22.74 6.16 24.85
N THR A 89 -23.75 5.31 24.62
CA THR A 89 -25.00 5.24 25.39
C THR A 89 -24.97 4.27 26.56
N ALA A 90 -23.85 3.59 26.83
CA ALA A 90 -23.75 2.62 27.92
C ALA A 90 -23.70 3.29 29.30
N ARG A 91 -23.21 4.53 29.38
CA ARG A 91 -23.15 5.28 30.64
C ARG A 91 -24.53 5.88 30.96
N VAL A 92 -25.15 5.35 31.99
CA VAL A 92 -26.42 5.85 32.53
C VAL A 92 -26.15 6.66 33.80
N PHE A 93 -26.60 7.93 33.81
CA PHE A 93 -26.54 8.84 34.95
C PHE A 93 -27.81 8.65 35.77
N TRP A 94 -27.77 7.80 36.80
CA TRP A 94 -28.79 7.77 37.85
C TRP A 94 -28.16 8.21 39.16
#